data_AF-A0A954SWE6-F1
#
_entry.id   AF-A0A954SWE6-F1
#
_cell.length_a   1.000
_cell.length_b   1.000
_cell.length_c   1.000
_cell.angle_alpha   90.00
_cell.angle_beta   90.00
_cell.angle_gamma   90.00
#
_symmetry.space_group_name_H-M   'P 1'
#
loop_
_entity.id
_entity.type
_entity.pdbx_description
1 polymer ?
#
loop_
_entity_poly.entity_id
_entity_poly.type
_entity_poly.pdbx_seq_one_letter_code
_entity_poly.pdbx_strand_id
1 'polypeptide(L)'
;YGYWRTAGLVDRWFGPSPAQWSVAIDVQPGEPAEIGEVKSEGTRLDDLAVTAGGVRFTTQDRVLPAPLAPRHDGEAEVLAGYERSLTIAGLRAGTYELRIDDEAVAAGDAEAWSRGVRVTAGPEYRQVEQLRTAIIEKNELYFHYWRPENFTYLFGHRRYEQGQNAPEVEDFLPLVDAQDDMIAELKVPRSHVYELRRVGD
;
A
#
# COMPACT_ATOMS: atom_id res chain seq x y z
N TYR A 1 13.06 1.20 -10.87
CA TYR A 1 12.26 2.18 -11.64
C TYR A 1 11.71 1.60 -12.96
N GLY A 2 12.54 1.16 -13.91
CA GLY A 2 12.05 0.61 -15.20
C GLY A 2 11.06 -0.56 -15.05
N TYR A 3 11.45 -1.60 -14.30
CA TYR A 3 10.55 -2.73 -14.01
C TYR A 3 9.25 -2.33 -13.33
N TRP A 4 9.28 -1.32 -12.45
CA TRP A 4 8.09 -0.80 -11.77
C TRP A 4 7.11 -0.16 -12.76
N ARG A 5 7.58 0.72 -13.66
CA ARG A 5 6.72 1.31 -14.72
C ARG A 5 6.13 0.23 -15.64
N THR A 6 6.93 -0.78 -16.00
CA THR A 6 6.48 -1.88 -16.86
C THR A 6 5.46 -2.78 -16.16
N ALA A 7 5.56 -2.99 -14.85
CA ALA A 7 4.62 -3.81 -14.10
C ALA A 7 3.17 -3.29 -14.24
N GLY A 8 2.95 -1.97 -14.14
CA GLY A 8 1.63 -1.38 -14.36
C GLY A 8 1.09 -1.52 -15.80
N LEU A 9 1.98 -1.64 -16.79
CA LEU A 9 1.57 -1.94 -18.18
C LEU A 9 1.14 -3.39 -18.33
N VAL A 10 1.88 -4.30 -17.70
CA VAL A 10 1.63 -5.74 -17.73
C VAL A 10 0.36 -6.10 -16.95
N ASP A 11 0.09 -5.45 -15.80
CA ASP A 11 -1.11 -5.71 -15.01
C ASP A 11 -2.40 -5.49 -15.82
N ARG A 12 -2.43 -4.42 -16.64
CA ARG A 12 -3.56 -4.12 -17.54
C ARG A 12 -3.82 -5.20 -18.59
N TRP A 13 -2.89 -6.13 -18.83
CA TRP A 13 -3.09 -7.25 -19.76
C TRP A 13 -3.84 -8.41 -19.10
N PHE A 14 -3.81 -8.51 -17.77
CA PHE A 14 -4.45 -9.58 -17.02
C PHE A 14 -5.93 -9.32 -16.69
N GLY A 15 -6.44 -8.14 -17.02
CA GLY A 15 -7.84 -7.79 -16.82
C GLY A 15 -8.04 -6.30 -16.58
N PRO A 16 -9.26 -5.87 -16.24
CA PRO A 16 -9.47 -4.52 -15.76
C PRO A 16 -8.61 -4.29 -14.52
N SER A 17 -7.92 -3.14 -14.49
CA SER A 17 -7.23 -2.65 -13.28
C SER A 17 -8.20 -2.72 -12.10
N PRO A 18 -7.74 -3.06 -10.88
CA PRO A 18 -8.58 -2.98 -9.69
C PRO A 18 -9.27 -1.61 -9.65
N ALA A 19 -10.53 -1.61 -9.19
CA ALA A 19 -11.32 -0.39 -9.07
C ALA A 19 -10.48 0.68 -8.36
N GLN A 20 -10.38 1.86 -8.97
CA GLN A 20 -9.61 2.96 -8.44
C GLN A 20 -10.10 3.24 -7.01
N TRP A 21 -9.16 3.37 -6.06
CA TRP A 21 -9.54 3.70 -4.70
C TRP A 21 -9.88 5.20 -4.65
N SER A 22 -11.14 5.52 -4.37
CA SER A 22 -11.56 6.90 -4.19
C SER A 22 -12.66 6.97 -3.14
N VAL A 23 -12.60 8.00 -2.32
CA VAL A 23 -13.64 8.31 -1.34
C VAL A 23 -14.02 9.77 -1.49
N ALA A 24 -15.30 10.04 -1.73
CA ALA A 24 -15.88 11.37 -1.75
C ALA A 24 -16.99 11.45 -0.70
N ILE A 25 -16.84 12.38 0.24
CA ILE A 25 -17.81 12.64 1.30
C ILE A 25 -18.21 14.10 1.24
N ASP A 26 -19.50 14.35 1.14
CA ASP A 26 -20.07 15.67 1.24
C ASP A 26 -20.51 15.95 2.70
N VAL A 27 -20.04 17.05 3.27
CA VAL A 27 -20.43 17.49 4.62
C VAL A 27 -21.39 18.66 4.48
N GLN A 28 -22.64 18.45 4.90
CA GLN A 28 -23.66 19.48 4.82
C GLN A 28 -23.54 20.44 6.01
N PRO A 29 -23.55 21.76 5.78
CA PRO A 29 -23.43 22.75 6.85
C PRO A 29 -24.65 22.69 7.78
N GLY A 30 -24.40 22.73 9.09
CA GLY A 30 -25.43 22.69 10.12
C GLY A 30 -24.84 22.76 11.54
N GLU A 31 -25.71 22.81 12.54
CA GLU A 31 -25.37 22.67 13.96
C GLU A 31 -26.25 21.57 14.60
N PRO A 32 -25.82 20.30 14.58
CA PRO A 32 -24.55 19.79 14.08
C PRO A 32 -24.51 19.68 12.54
N ALA A 33 -23.29 19.66 11.97
CA ALA A 33 -23.11 19.33 10.56
C ALA A 33 -23.40 17.84 10.32
N GLU A 34 -23.87 17.50 9.12
CA GLU A 34 -24.35 16.16 8.78
C GLU A 34 -23.61 15.60 7.55
N ILE A 35 -23.59 14.28 7.42
CA ILE A 35 -23.06 13.60 6.22
C ILE A 35 -24.13 13.68 5.12
N GLY A 36 -23.75 14.24 3.97
CA GLY A 36 -24.53 14.29 2.74
C GLY A 36 -24.28 13.08 1.83
N GLU A 37 -24.03 13.35 0.55
CA GLU A 37 -23.72 12.29 -0.42
C GLU A 37 -22.36 11.64 -0.12
N VAL A 38 -22.30 10.31 -0.19
CA VAL A 38 -21.07 9.52 -0.01
C VAL A 38 -20.87 8.64 -1.24
N LYS A 39 -19.69 8.71 -1.85
CA LYS A 39 -19.24 7.81 -2.91
C LYS A 39 -17.95 7.15 -2.50
N SER A 40 -17.86 5.85 -2.65
CA SER A 40 -16.65 5.09 -2.36
C SER A 40 -16.42 4.03 -3.43
N GLU A 41 -15.22 4.01 -3.98
CA GLU A 41 -14.72 2.97 -4.88
C GLU A 41 -13.46 2.34 -4.26
N GLY A 42 -13.27 1.04 -4.47
CA GLY A 42 -12.13 0.29 -3.91
C GLY A 42 -12.21 -0.01 -2.40
N THR A 43 -13.14 0.61 -1.67
CA THR A 43 -13.35 0.44 -0.23
C THR A 43 -14.81 0.54 0.18
N ARG A 44 -15.16 -0.05 1.32
CA ARG A 44 -16.40 0.24 2.05
C ARG A 44 -16.05 1.10 3.27
N LEU A 45 -16.91 2.07 3.57
CA LEU A 45 -16.78 2.89 4.76
C LEU A 45 -17.69 2.34 5.86
N ASP A 46 -17.11 2.10 7.03
CA ASP A 46 -17.81 1.79 8.27
C ASP A 46 -17.64 2.97 9.26
N ASP A 47 -18.52 3.07 10.27
CA ASP A 47 -18.44 4.06 11.37
C ASP A 47 -18.26 5.52 10.91
N LEU A 48 -18.79 5.89 9.75
CA LEU A 48 -18.69 7.24 9.21
C LEU A 48 -19.48 8.22 10.07
N ALA A 49 -18.79 9.25 10.58
CA ALA A 49 -19.36 10.29 11.39
C ALA A 49 -18.70 11.65 11.15
N VAL A 50 -19.48 12.72 11.31
CA VAL A 50 -18.94 14.08 11.46
C VAL A 50 -18.31 14.22 12.84
N THR A 51 -17.13 14.83 12.90
CA THR A 51 -16.46 15.18 14.16
C THR A 51 -16.54 16.69 14.39
N ALA A 52 -16.10 17.18 15.56
CA ALA A 52 -16.10 18.60 15.87
C ALA A 52 -15.29 19.45 14.85
N GLY A 53 -14.33 18.84 14.16
CA GLY A 53 -13.43 19.51 13.24
C GLY A 53 -13.26 18.83 11.89
N GLY A 54 -14.16 17.94 11.47
CA GLY A 54 -14.04 17.23 10.19
C GLY A 54 -14.87 15.95 10.14
N VAL A 55 -14.27 14.84 9.72
CA VAL A 55 -14.94 13.54 9.59
C VAL A 55 -14.04 12.40 10.05
N ARG A 56 -14.65 11.31 10.51
CA ARG A 56 -13.97 10.06 10.86
C ARG A 56 -14.72 8.88 10.28
N PHE A 57 -13.99 7.89 9.79
CA PHE A 57 -14.55 6.65 9.26
C PHE A 57 -13.51 5.53 9.28
N THR A 58 -13.96 4.30 9.17
CA THR A 58 -13.11 3.11 9.03
C THR A 58 -13.20 2.60 7.59
N THR A 59 -12.07 2.29 6.97
CA THR A 59 -12.03 1.69 5.63
C THR A 59 -12.00 0.16 5.71
N GLN A 60 -12.60 -0.48 4.72
CA GLN A 60 -12.56 -1.93 4.50
C GLN A 60 -12.06 -2.18 3.07
N ASP A 61 -10.77 -1.94 2.87
CA ASP A 61 -10.13 -2.04 1.56
C ASP A 61 -10.14 -3.49 1.06
N ARG A 62 -10.42 -3.69 -0.22
CA ARG A 62 -10.40 -5.03 -0.84
C ARG A 62 -9.03 -5.42 -1.37
N VAL A 63 -8.18 -4.43 -1.65
CA VAL A 63 -6.85 -4.60 -2.24
C VAL A 63 -5.93 -3.56 -1.60
N LEU A 64 -4.67 -3.95 -1.37
CA LEU A 64 -3.63 -3.03 -0.93
C LEU A 64 -3.31 -1.99 -2.03
N PRO A 65 -2.78 -0.80 -1.68
CA PRO A 65 -2.28 0.13 -2.67
C PRO A 65 -1.17 -0.49 -3.54
N ALA A 66 -0.99 0.05 -4.75
CA ALA A 66 0.23 -0.25 -5.51
C ALA A 66 1.46 0.30 -4.77
N PRO A 67 2.62 -0.38 -4.84
CA PRO A 67 3.85 0.11 -4.25
C PRO A 67 4.25 1.43 -4.90
N LEU A 68 4.75 2.36 -4.08
CA LEU A 68 5.35 3.61 -4.56
C LEU A 68 6.59 3.31 -5.42
N ALA A 69 7.00 4.28 -6.23
CA ALA A 69 8.21 4.14 -7.02
C ALA A 69 9.45 3.88 -6.12
N PRO A 70 10.37 2.96 -6.50
CA PRO A 70 11.55 2.65 -5.69
C PRO A 70 12.60 3.77 -5.57
N ARG A 71 12.40 4.91 -6.21
CA ARG A 71 13.30 6.08 -6.12
C ARG A 71 12.67 7.08 -5.16
N HIS A 72 13.45 7.54 -4.19
CA HIS A 72 12.98 8.38 -3.08
C HIS A 72 13.42 9.84 -3.18
N ASP A 73 14.13 10.19 -4.25
CA ASP A 73 14.56 11.55 -4.52
C ASP A 73 13.37 12.35 -5.12
N GLY A 74 12.50 12.84 -4.24
CA GLY A 74 11.38 13.72 -4.59
C GLY A 74 10.04 13.31 -3.98
N GLU A 75 8.96 13.81 -4.57
CA GLU A 75 7.59 13.43 -4.18
C GLU A 75 7.30 11.95 -4.47
N ALA A 76 6.48 11.32 -3.63
CA ALA A 76 6.05 9.94 -3.81
C ALA A 76 5.32 9.76 -5.16
N GLU A 77 5.90 8.95 -6.04
CA GLU A 77 5.29 8.61 -7.33
C GLU A 77 4.46 7.33 -7.22
N VAL A 78 3.23 7.40 -7.74
CA VAL A 78 2.27 6.28 -7.79
C VAL A 78 2.17 5.76 -9.23
N LEU A 79 1.93 4.45 -9.38
CA LEU A 79 1.65 3.87 -10.69
C LEU A 79 0.38 4.49 -11.29
N ALA A 80 0.45 4.88 -12.56
CA ALA A 80 -0.69 5.46 -13.26
C ALA A 80 -1.88 4.49 -13.28
N GLY A 81 -3.03 4.92 -12.75
CA GLY A 81 -4.25 4.12 -12.58
C GLY A 81 -4.43 3.52 -11.18
N TYR A 82 -3.47 3.70 -10.26
CA TYR A 82 -3.52 3.24 -8.88
C TYR A 82 -3.52 4.39 -7.86
N GLU A 83 -3.78 5.61 -8.33
CA GLU A 83 -3.88 6.77 -7.46
C GLU A 83 -5.04 6.61 -6.47
N ARG A 84 -4.77 6.90 -5.20
CA ARG A 84 -5.78 6.97 -4.14
C ARG A 84 -6.16 8.42 -3.90
N SER A 85 -7.45 8.74 -3.92
CA SER A 85 -7.93 10.11 -3.65
C SER A 85 -8.99 10.15 -2.55
N LEU A 86 -8.87 11.16 -1.69
CA LEU A 86 -9.86 11.50 -0.68
C LEU A 86 -10.38 12.91 -0.93
N THR A 87 -11.68 13.02 -1.17
CA THR A 87 -12.39 14.28 -1.40
C THR A 87 -13.38 14.51 -0.27
N ILE A 88 -13.25 15.62 0.44
CA ILE A 88 -14.21 16.02 1.48
C ILE A 88 -14.73 17.42 1.14
N ALA A 89 -15.99 17.49 0.71
CA ALA A 89 -16.66 18.74 0.37
C ALA A 89 -17.41 19.34 1.57
N GLY A 90 -17.72 20.63 1.51
CA GLY A 90 -18.51 21.31 2.54
C GLY A 90 -17.81 21.56 3.88
N LEU A 91 -16.49 21.34 3.94
CA LEU A 91 -15.67 21.71 5.09
C LEU A 91 -15.71 23.23 5.32
N ARG A 92 -15.71 23.63 6.60
CA ARG A 92 -15.53 25.04 6.98
C ARG A 92 -14.14 25.51 6.54
N ALA A 93 -13.99 26.80 6.24
CA ALA A 93 -12.69 27.37 5.95
C ALA A 93 -11.69 27.08 7.07
N GLY A 94 -10.47 26.66 6.71
CA GLY A 94 -9.43 26.26 7.63
C GLY A 94 -8.48 25.25 7.00
N THR A 95 -7.43 24.90 7.74
CA THR A 95 -6.48 23.85 7.38
C THR A 95 -6.85 22.56 8.07
N TYR A 96 -6.71 21.45 7.36
CA TYR A 96 -7.05 20.12 7.83
C TYR A 96 -5.89 19.16 7.59
N GLU A 97 -5.80 18.18 8.47
CA GLU A 97 -4.83 17.10 8.44
C GLU A 97 -5.59 15.77 8.42
N LEU A 98 -5.24 14.92 7.46
CA LEU A 98 -5.68 13.54 7.43
C LEU A 98 -4.74 12.70 8.27
N ARG A 99 -5.34 11.93 9.18
CA ARG A 99 -4.66 10.90 9.94
C ARG A 99 -5.22 9.53 9.60
N ILE A 100 -4.34 8.56 9.50
CA ILE A 100 -4.69 7.14 9.37
C ILE A 100 -4.06 6.40 10.53
N ASP A 101 -4.87 5.75 11.37
CA ASP A 101 -4.44 5.10 12.62
C ASP A 101 -3.54 6.00 13.49
N ASP A 102 -4.00 7.24 13.70
CA ASP A 102 -3.28 8.27 14.44
C ASP A 102 -1.93 8.70 13.82
N GLU A 103 -1.61 8.35 12.58
CA GLU A 103 -0.44 8.86 11.84
C GLU A 103 -0.85 9.98 10.88
N ALA A 104 -0.17 11.13 10.91
CA ALA A 104 -0.41 12.23 9.97
C ALA A 104 0.11 11.87 8.57
N VAL A 105 -0.77 11.79 7.56
CA VAL A 105 -0.39 11.32 6.21
C VAL A 105 -0.54 12.38 5.12
N ALA A 106 -1.41 13.38 5.31
CA ALA A 106 -1.61 14.45 4.36
C ALA A 106 -2.19 15.69 5.06
N ALA A 107 -1.98 16.86 4.47
CA ALA A 107 -2.55 18.12 4.94
C ALA A 107 -3.00 18.97 3.74
N GLY A 108 -3.98 19.85 3.97
CA GLY A 108 -4.53 20.75 2.97
C GLY A 108 -5.58 21.68 3.55
N ASP A 109 -5.87 22.78 2.87
CA ASP A 109 -7.02 23.61 3.21
C ASP A 109 -8.34 22.99 2.74
N ALA A 110 -9.47 23.54 3.22
CA ALA A 110 -10.80 23.09 2.82
C ALA A 110 -10.98 23.02 1.28
N GLU A 111 -10.36 23.95 0.53
CA GLU A 111 -10.44 23.96 -0.93
C GLU A 111 -9.69 22.78 -1.55
N ALA A 112 -8.48 22.47 -1.07
CA ALA A 112 -7.72 21.30 -1.49
C ALA A 112 -8.47 20.00 -1.23
N TRP A 113 -9.07 19.84 -0.04
CA TRP A 113 -9.90 18.67 0.27
C TRP A 113 -11.15 18.58 -0.59
N SER A 114 -11.77 19.72 -0.96
CA SER A 114 -12.92 19.72 -1.85
C SER A 114 -12.58 19.32 -3.30
N ARG A 115 -11.35 19.58 -3.75
CA ARG A 115 -10.83 19.13 -5.06
C ARG A 115 -10.37 17.67 -5.07
N GLY A 116 -10.10 17.12 -3.89
CA GLY A 116 -9.52 15.79 -3.72
C GLY A 116 -8.02 15.84 -3.48
N VAL A 117 -7.59 15.25 -2.37
CA VAL A 117 -6.18 15.10 -1.99
C VAL A 117 -5.73 13.68 -2.30
N ARG A 118 -4.54 13.56 -2.90
CA ARG A 118 -3.91 12.26 -3.16
C ARG A 118 -3.34 11.70 -1.84
N VAL A 119 -3.70 10.46 -1.53
CA VAL A 119 -3.18 9.76 -0.36
C VAL A 119 -2.02 8.88 -0.82
N THR A 120 -0.78 9.24 -0.44
CA THR A 120 0.45 8.56 -0.87
C THR A 120 1.30 8.09 0.32
N ALA A 121 0.73 8.08 1.52
CA ALA A 121 1.35 7.65 2.76
C ALA A 121 0.29 7.00 3.67
N GLY A 122 0.76 6.27 4.70
CA GLY A 122 -0.10 5.59 5.67
C GLY A 122 0.33 4.14 5.95
N PRO A 123 -0.33 3.49 6.92
CA PRO A 123 -0.02 2.11 7.30
C PRO A 123 -0.17 1.12 6.13
N GLU A 124 -1.10 1.35 5.21
CA GLU A 124 -1.29 0.50 4.02
C GLU A 124 -0.06 0.53 3.10
N TYR A 125 0.54 1.70 2.91
CA TYR A 125 1.77 1.83 2.11
C TYR A 125 2.97 1.20 2.81
N ARG A 126 3.05 1.28 4.15
CA ARG A 126 4.07 0.56 4.93
C ARG A 126 3.91 -0.95 4.82
N GLN A 127 2.68 -1.46 4.89
CA GLN A 127 2.38 -2.87 4.71
C GLN A 127 2.77 -3.36 3.31
N VAL A 128 2.47 -2.58 2.26
CA VAL A 128 2.88 -2.90 0.88
C VAL A 128 4.40 -2.93 0.74
N GLU A 129 5.10 -2.02 1.39
CA GLU A 129 6.56 -2.00 1.33
C GLU A 129 7.20 -3.20 2.07
N GLN A 130 6.61 -3.63 3.17
CA GLN A 130 6.99 -4.87 3.85
C GLN A 130 6.73 -6.09 2.96
N LEU A 131 5.55 -6.16 2.32
CA LEU A 131 5.20 -7.21 1.38
C LEU A 131 6.18 -7.26 0.20
N ARG A 132 6.52 -6.10 -0.37
CA ARG A 132 7.49 -5.98 -1.47
C ARG A 132 8.86 -6.50 -1.06
N THR A 133 9.31 -6.16 0.15
CA THR A 133 10.59 -6.62 0.69
C THR A 133 10.60 -8.14 0.88
N ALA A 134 9.57 -8.72 1.49
CA ALA A 134 9.44 -10.17 1.66
C ALA A 134 9.44 -10.93 0.31
N ILE A 135 8.75 -10.39 -0.70
CA ILE A 135 8.77 -10.96 -2.07
C ILE A 135 10.19 -10.95 -2.66
N ILE A 136 10.95 -9.87 -2.46
CA ILE A 136 12.32 -9.77 -2.97
C ILE A 136 13.23 -10.77 -2.25
N GLU A 137 13.16 -10.84 -0.93
CA GLU A 137 13.94 -11.77 -0.12
C GLU A 137 13.62 -13.23 -0.51
N LYS A 138 12.34 -13.57 -0.67
CA LYS A 138 11.93 -14.89 -1.20
C LYS A 138 12.59 -15.18 -2.55
N ASN A 139 12.50 -14.24 -3.49
CA ASN A 139 13.03 -14.43 -4.83
C ASN A 139 14.55 -14.61 -4.82
N GLU A 140 15.26 -13.90 -3.94
CA GLU A 140 16.70 -14.03 -3.75
C GLU A 140 17.07 -15.39 -3.14
N LEU A 141 16.38 -15.82 -2.08
CA LEU A 141 16.56 -17.14 -1.47
C LEU A 141 16.31 -18.27 -2.47
N TYR A 142 15.22 -18.18 -3.23
CA TYR A 142 14.90 -19.16 -4.27
C TYR A 142 15.93 -19.14 -5.41
N PHE A 143 16.47 -17.96 -5.75
CA PHE A 143 17.57 -17.87 -6.72
C PHE A 143 18.80 -18.62 -6.24
N HIS A 144 19.19 -18.51 -4.96
CA HIS A 144 20.31 -19.26 -4.40
C HIS A 144 20.04 -20.77 -4.33
N TYR A 145 18.81 -21.20 -4.07
CA TYR A 145 18.41 -22.60 -4.19
C TYR A 145 18.53 -23.13 -5.62
N TRP A 146 17.95 -22.41 -6.59
CA TRP A 146 17.89 -22.83 -8.00
C TRP A 146 19.25 -22.72 -8.71
N ARG A 147 20.05 -21.71 -8.34
CA ARG A 147 21.34 -21.36 -8.93
C ARG A 147 22.38 -21.18 -7.82
N PRO A 148 22.73 -22.28 -7.12
CA PRO A 148 23.68 -22.21 -6.02
C PRO A 148 25.04 -21.79 -6.52
N GLU A 149 25.75 -21.03 -5.68
CA GLU A 149 27.12 -20.65 -5.96
C GLU A 149 27.99 -21.91 -6.08
N ASN A 150 28.97 -21.89 -6.99
CA ASN A 150 29.89 -23.01 -7.19
C ASN A 150 29.19 -24.35 -7.58
N PHE A 151 28.10 -24.30 -8.34
CA PHE A 151 27.38 -25.49 -8.83
C PHE A 151 28.29 -26.64 -9.31
N THR A 152 29.38 -26.35 -10.04
CA THR A 152 30.33 -27.37 -10.53
C THR A 152 31.00 -28.18 -9.41
N TYR A 153 31.22 -27.55 -8.25
CA TYR A 153 31.84 -28.14 -7.06
C TYR A 153 30.81 -28.78 -6.11
N LEU A 154 29.54 -28.37 -6.17
CA LEU A 154 28.47 -28.97 -5.37
C LEU A 154 27.85 -30.17 -6.09
N PHE A 155 27.45 -30.02 -7.35
CA PHE A 155 26.68 -31.01 -8.11
C PHE A 155 27.40 -31.52 -9.37
N GLY A 156 28.41 -30.78 -9.85
CA GLY A 156 29.11 -31.08 -11.09
C GLY A 156 30.25 -32.10 -10.96
N HIS A 157 31.15 -32.08 -11.95
CA HIS A 157 32.26 -33.04 -12.05
C HIS A 157 33.35 -32.87 -10.99
N ARG A 158 33.38 -31.75 -10.25
CA ARG A 158 34.31 -31.49 -9.14
C ARG A 158 33.70 -31.74 -7.75
N ARG A 159 32.55 -32.43 -7.68
CA ARG A 159 31.83 -32.69 -6.42
C ARG A 159 32.62 -33.43 -5.34
N TYR A 160 33.71 -34.11 -5.69
CA TYR A 160 34.57 -34.74 -4.68
C TYR A 160 35.28 -33.72 -3.78
N GLU A 161 35.32 -32.42 -4.16
CA GLU A 161 35.95 -31.35 -3.38
C GLU A 161 34.99 -30.72 -2.37
N GLN A 162 33.72 -30.49 -2.75
CA GLN A 162 32.75 -29.76 -1.92
C GLN A 162 31.33 -30.33 -1.95
N GLY A 163 31.10 -31.47 -2.61
CA GLY A 163 29.76 -32.06 -2.75
C GLY A 163 29.13 -32.50 -1.43
N GLN A 164 29.91 -32.63 -0.36
CA GLN A 164 29.39 -32.84 0.99
C GLN A 164 28.56 -31.66 1.52
N ASN A 165 28.75 -30.45 0.98
CA ASN A 165 27.98 -29.25 1.32
C ASN A 165 26.73 -29.08 0.43
N ALA A 166 26.53 -29.94 -0.58
CA ALA A 166 25.35 -29.89 -1.44
C ALA A 166 24.01 -29.91 -0.68
N PRO A 167 23.87 -30.61 0.48
CA PRO A 167 22.66 -30.55 1.29
C PRO A 167 22.34 -29.15 1.85
N GLU A 168 23.34 -28.27 2.04
CA GLU A 168 23.11 -26.88 2.50
C GLU A 168 22.25 -26.07 1.52
N VAL A 169 22.19 -26.48 0.25
CA VAL A 169 21.30 -25.85 -0.74
C VAL A 169 19.84 -26.10 -0.38
N GLU A 170 19.50 -27.25 0.21
CA GLU A 170 18.13 -27.56 0.65
C GLU A 170 17.71 -26.70 1.86
N ASP A 171 18.66 -26.18 2.65
CA ASP A 171 18.38 -25.29 3.80
C ASP A 171 17.77 -23.94 3.39
N PHE A 172 17.84 -23.58 2.11
CA PHE A 172 17.12 -22.41 1.58
C PHE A 172 15.61 -22.64 1.49
N LEU A 173 15.13 -23.88 1.35
CA LEU A 173 13.71 -24.17 1.19
C LEU A 173 12.88 -23.75 2.42
N PRO A 174 13.27 -24.10 3.67
CA PRO A 174 12.58 -23.57 4.85
C PRO A 174 12.56 -22.04 4.95
N LEU A 175 13.59 -21.36 4.44
CA LEU A 175 13.63 -19.88 4.41
C LEU A 175 12.68 -19.30 3.36
N VAL A 176 12.56 -19.96 2.20
CA VAL A 176 11.57 -19.61 1.17
C VAL A 176 10.15 -19.80 1.71
N ASP A 177 9.88 -20.92 2.38
CA ASP A 177 8.58 -21.21 3.00
C ASP A 177 8.22 -20.16 4.06
N ALA A 178 9.17 -19.78 4.92
CA ALA A 178 8.96 -18.73 5.92
C ALA A 178 8.61 -17.36 5.30
N GLN A 179 9.22 -17.03 4.16
CA GLN A 179 8.88 -15.80 3.44
C GLN A 179 7.51 -15.91 2.76
N ASP A 180 7.11 -17.09 2.27
CA ASP A 180 5.78 -17.32 1.73
C ASP A 180 4.68 -17.18 2.79
N ASP A 181 4.93 -17.64 4.01
CA ASP A 181 4.03 -17.42 5.15
C ASP A 181 3.90 -15.92 5.47
N MET A 182 5.03 -15.20 5.53
CA MET A 182 5.03 -13.75 5.75
C MET A 182 4.27 -13.01 4.64
N ILE A 183 4.47 -13.38 3.38
CA ILE A 183 3.73 -12.84 2.22
C ILE A 183 2.23 -13.13 2.34
N ALA A 184 1.86 -14.33 2.79
CA ALA A 184 0.47 -14.72 2.96
C ALA A 184 -0.26 -13.87 4.00
N GLU A 185 0.42 -13.48 5.07
CA GLU A 185 -0.10 -12.54 6.08
C GLU A 185 -0.13 -11.10 5.55
N LEU A 186 0.97 -10.63 4.96
CA LEU A 186 1.14 -9.24 4.54
C LEU A 186 0.28 -8.86 3.34
N LYS A 187 -0.14 -9.79 2.49
CA LYS A 187 -0.99 -9.48 1.32
C LYS A 187 -2.45 -9.19 1.67
N VAL A 188 -2.88 -9.42 2.91
CA VAL A 188 -4.27 -9.22 3.34
C VAL A 188 -4.46 -7.77 3.80
N PRO A 189 -5.32 -6.98 3.13
CA PRO A 189 -5.63 -5.62 3.58
C PRO A 189 -6.19 -5.61 5.01
N ARG A 190 -5.80 -4.61 5.79
CA ARG A 190 -6.32 -4.37 7.13
C ARG A 190 -7.27 -3.19 7.12
N SER A 191 -8.24 -3.20 8.02
CA SER A 191 -9.11 -2.04 8.24
C SER A 191 -8.32 -0.95 8.95
N HIS A 192 -8.49 0.30 8.51
CA HIS A 192 -7.79 1.44 9.08
C HIS A 192 -8.78 2.56 9.39
N VAL A 193 -8.49 3.31 10.45
CA VAL A 193 -9.30 4.46 10.85
C VAL A 193 -8.74 5.71 10.19
N TYR A 194 -9.58 6.37 9.41
CA TYR A 194 -9.30 7.64 8.77
C TYR A 194 -9.98 8.74 9.58
N GLU A 195 -9.22 9.78 9.92
CA GLU A 195 -9.72 10.97 10.59
C GLU A 195 -9.18 12.21 9.90
N LEU A 196 -10.09 13.00 9.31
CA LEU A 196 -9.78 14.35 8.88
C LEU A 196 -10.10 15.30 10.03
N ARG A 197 -9.09 16.01 10.52
CA ARG A 197 -9.22 16.99 11.61
C ARG A 197 -8.78 18.37 11.15
N ARG A 198 -9.49 19.41 11.58
CA ARG A 198 -9.05 20.79 11.45
C ARG A 198 -7.85 21.03 12.38
N VAL A 199 -6.80 21.64 11.85
CA VAL A 199 -5.58 22.04 12.55
C VAL A 199 -5.34 23.53 12.29
N GLY A 200 -5.63 24.36 13.29
CA GLY A 200 -5.52 25.83 13.22
C GLY A 200 -6.87 26.55 13.14
N ASP A 201 -6.92 27.71 13.79
CA ASP A 201 -8.06 28.64 13.79
C ASP A 201 -8.12 29.44 12.49
#